data_AF-A0A0A2VI76-F1
#
_entry.id   AF-A0A0A2VI76-F1
#
_cell.length_a   1.000
_cell.length_b   1.000
_cell.length_c   1.000
_cell.angle_alpha   90.00
_cell.angle_beta   90.00
_cell.angle_gamma   90.00
#
_symmetry.space_group_name_H-M   'P 1'
#
loop_
_entity.id
_entity.type
_entity.pdbx_description
1 polymer ?
#
loop_
_entity_poly.entity_id
_entity_poly.type
_entity_poly.pdbx_seq_one_letter_code
_entity_poly.pdbx_strand_id
1 'polypeptide(L)'
;MLISYLILATETGPRSFPDGVPDIFQLQNLIEAAWDNGHNTRGRQETGGIKGTRKFIGTQEAQALFLNLNIKCSARRFRDTVEFSAVDQVVNDIDAYFQRSCRGMEDSSSKVRSTMLAPIYFQRPGHSLTVVGLEKTVHNERQLLVFNPGHSYKDATHPSRPLSEKNKQRVRIALPHLKHGGLIHASANFLFTL
;
A
#
# COMPACT_ATOMS: atom_id res chain seq x y z
N MET A 1 -1.20 -8.68 2.18
CA MET A 1 0.13 -8.04 2.26
C MET A 1 0.28 -7.16 3.50
N LEU A 2 -0.55 -6.14 3.73
CA LEU A 2 -0.44 -5.35 4.96
C LEU A 2 -0.72 -6.20 6.22
N ILE A 3 -1.73 -7.07 6.18
CA ILE A 3 -2.04 -7.98 7.31
C ILE A 3 -0.90 -8.95 7.61
N SER A 4 -0.21 -9.50 6.60
CA SER A 4 0.95 -10.37 6.84
C SER A 4 2.11 -9.62 7.51
N TYR A 5 2.34 -8.35 7.14
CA TYR A 5 3.28 -7.49 7.86
C TYR A 5 2.83 -7.31 9.32
N LEU A 6 1.57 -6.98 9.57
CA LEU A 6 1.05 -6.80 10.93
C LEU A 6 1.27 -8.04 11.79
N ILE A 7 0.92 -9.22 11.28
CA ILE A 7 1.09 -10.50 11.99
C ILE A 7 2.55 -10.74 12.35
N LEU A 8 3.48 -10.47 11.44
CA LEU A 8 4.90 -10.80 11.63
C LEU A 8 5.72 -9.74 12.35
N ALA A 9 5.31 -8.46 12.28
CA ALA A 9 6.13 -7.32 12.71
C ALA A 9 5.50 -6.49 13.84
N THR A 10 4.31 -6.84 14.33
CA THR A 10 3.63 -6.08 15.39
C THR A 10 2.98 -7.01 16.44
N GLU A 11 2.82 -6.52 17.66
CA GLU A 11 2.11 -7.25 18.72
C GLU A 11 0.58 -7.30 18.50
N THR A 12 0.02 -6.33 17.78
CA THR A 12 -1.42 -6.27 17.52
C THR A 12 -1.84 -7.27 16.45
N GLY A 13 -0.96 -7.56 15.47
CA GLY A 13 -1.26 -8.47 14.36
C GLY A 13 -1.73 -9.85 14.79
N PRO A 14 -0.94 -10.62 15.57
CA PRO A 14 -1.36 -11.95 16.05
C PRO A 14 -2.62 -11.93 16.91
N ARG A 15 -2.87 -10.83 17.65
CA ARG A 15 -4.10 -10.66 18.45
C ARG A 15 -5.34 -10.42 17.58
N SER A 16 -5.19 -9.62 16.53
CA SER A 16 -6.29 -9.32 15.59
C SER A 16 -6.53 -10.42 14.56
N PHE A 17 -5.51 -11.24 14.28
CA PHE A 17 -5.53 -12.27 13.25
C PHE A 17 -4.87 -13.57 13.75
N PRO A 18 -5.45 -14.25 14.76
CA PRO A 18 -4.86 -15.43 15.39
C PRO A 18 -4.71 -16.62 14.44
N ASP A 19 -5.63 -16.75 13.48
CA ASP A 19 -5.64 -17.83 12.48
C ASP A 19 -4.80 -17.50 11.23
N GLY A 20 -4.05 -16.39 11.26
CA GLY A 20 -3.23 -15.94 10.15
C GLY A 20 -3.95 -14.97 9.21
N VAL A 21 -3.49 -14.91 7.95
CA VAL A 21 -4.04 -13.95 6.97
C VAL A 21 -5.46 -14.38 6.57
N PRO A 22 -6.48 -13.52 6.74
CA PRO A 22 -7.86 -13.88 6.42
C PRO A 22 -8.06 -14.05 4.92
N ASP A 23 -8.95 -14.97 4.54
CA ASP A 23 -9.44 -15.10 3.18
C ASP A 23 -10.36 -13.93 2.78
N ILE A 24 -10.77 -13.90 1.50
CA ILE A 24 -11.59 -12.81 0.97
C ILE A 24 -12.97 -12.72 1.63
N PHE A 25 -13.59 -13.84 1.99
CA PHE A 25 -14.90 -13.85 2.64
C PHE A 25 -14.80 -13.39 4.09
N GLN A 26 -13.75 -13.82 4.81
CA GLN A 26 -13.43 -13.33 6.14
C GLN A 26 -13.16 -11.81 6.12
N LEU A 27 -12.39 -11.32 5.14
CA LEU A 27 -12.17 -9.88 4.94
C LEU A 27 -13.48 -9.11 4.72
N GLN A 28 -14.37 -9.61 3.86
CA GLN A 28 -15.69 -9.00 3.65
C GLN A 28 -16.50 -8.95 4.95
N ASN A 29 -16.49 -10.03 5.73
CA ASN A 29 -17.17 -10.09 7.02
C ASN A 29 -16.62 -9.06 8.01
N LEU A 30 -15.28 -8.93 8.10
CA LEU A 30 -14.63 -8.00 9.01
C LEU A 30 -14.88 -6.53 8.63
N ILE A 31 -14.89 -6.21 7.32
CA ILE A 31 -15.21 -4.86 6.82
C ILE A 31 -16.67 -4.51 7.13
N GLU A 32 -17.60 -5.44 6.88
CA GLU A 32 -19.00 -5.21 7.20
C GLU A 32 -19.24 -5.06 8.70
N ALA A 33 -18.56 -5.83 9.54
CA ALA A 33 -18.61 -5.66 11.00
C ALA A 33 -18.07 -4.28 11.43
N ALA A 34 -17.03 -3.76 10.76
CA ALA A 34 -16.54 -2.41 10.99
C ALA A 34 -17.59 -1.34 10.65
N TRP A 35 -18.36 -1.54 9.57
CA TRP A 35 -19.50 -0.68 9.25
C TRP A 35 -20.59 -0.77 10.31
N ASP A 36 -20.90 -1.97 10.81
CA ASP A 36 -21.91 -2.18 11.86
C ASP A 36 -21.50 -1.49 13.18
N ASN A 37 -20.20 -1.38 13.43
CA ASN A 37 -19.62 -0.65 14.57
C ASN A 37 -19.43 0.85 14.33
N GLY A 38 -19.92 1.39 13.20
CA GLY A 38 -19.95 2.83 12.93
C GLY A 38 -18.72 3.41 12.21
N HIS A 39 -17.74 2.59 11.81
CA HIS A 39 -16.59 3.08 11.05
C HIS A 39 -16.90 3.17 9.56
N ASN A 40 -16.67 4.33 8.92
CA ASN A 40 -16.81 4.52 7.46
C ASN A 40 -18.10 3.90 6.85
N THR A 41 -19.23 4.03 7.54
CA THR A 41 -20.53 3.42 7.20
C THR A 41 -21.04 3.77 5.80
N ARG A 42 -20.57 4.89 5.23
CA ARG A 42 -20.85 5.31 3.86
C ARG A 42 -20.47 4.24 2.83
N GLY A 43 -19.41 3.46 3.06
CA GLY A 43 -19.03 2.35 2.17
C GLY A 43 -20.16 1.32 2.01
N ARG A 44 -20.92 1.02 3.09
CA ARG A 44 -22.10 0.16 3.03
C ARG A 44 -23.20 0.75 2.17
N GLN A 45 -23.45 2.07 2.27
CA GLN A 45 -24.48 2.76 1.50
C GLN A 45 -24.15 2.80 0.00
N GLU A 46 -22.89 3.09 -0.34
CA GLU A 46 -22.43 3.18 -1.74
C GLU A 46 -22.38 1.81 -2.43
N THR A 47 -22.11 0.75 -1.66
CA THR A 47 -21.99 -0.60 -2.22
C THR A 47 -23.25 -1.44 -2.07
N GLY A 48 -24.14 -1.14 -1.12
CA GLY A 48 -25.24 -2.03 -0.73
C GLY A 48 -24.75 -3.30 -0.02
N GLY A 49 -23.58 -3.26 0.63
CA GLY A 49 -22.93 -4.44 1.22
C GLY A 49 -21.99 -5.17 0.24
N ILE A 50 -21.02 -5.89 0.79
CA ILE A 50 -19.94 -6.54 0.03
C ILE A 50 -19.81 -8.05 0.29
N LYS A 51 -20.44 -8.60 1.33
CA LYS A 51 -20.43 -10.04 1.63
C LYS A 51 -20.91 -10.87 0.44
N GLY A 52 -20.11 -11.87 0.05
CA GLY A 52 -20.41 -12.77 -1.06
C GLY A 52 -20.34 -12.12 -2.45
N THR A 53 -19.89 -10.87 -2.55
CA THR A 53 -19.84 -10.14 -3.83
C THR A 53 -18.43 -10.10 -4.40
N ARG A 54 -18.32 -9.59 -5.64
CA ARG A 54 -17.04 -9.25 -6.30
C ARG A 54 -16.84 -7.74 -6.42
N LYS A 55 -17.53 -6.96 -5.57
CA LYS A 55 -17.42 -5.50 -5.58
C LYS A 55 -16.01 -5.09 -5.19
N PHE A 56 -15.51 -4.04 -5.84
CA PHE A 56 -14.22 -3.48 -5.48
C PHE A 56 -14.33 -2.78 -4.13
N ILE A 57 -13.26 -2.93 -3.35
CA ILE A 57 -13.00 -2.19 -2.12
C ILE A 57 -11.82 -1.26 -2.34
N GLY A 58 -11.68 -0.24 -1.51
CA GLY A 58 -10.58 0.69 -1.56
C GLY A 58 -10.12 1.12 -0.18
N THR A 59 -9.55 2.32 -0.12
CA THR A 59 -8.96 2.87 1.11
C THR A 59 -9.97 3.02 2.25
N GLN A 60 -11.24 3.33 1.95
CA GLN A 60 -12.27 3.51 2.98
C GLN A 60 -12.58 2.19 3.71
N GLU A 61 -12.70 1.09 2.97
CA GLU A 61 -12.92 -0.25 3.53
C GLU A 61 -11.71 -0.74 4.33
N ALA A 62 -10.50 -0.55 3.79
CA ALA A 62 -9.27 -0.89 4.49
C ALA A 62 -9.16 -0.10 5.81
N GLN A 63 -9.44 1.20 5.78
CA GLN A 63 -9.42 2.04 6.97
C GLN A 63 -10.50 1.62 7.97
N ALA A 64 -11.72 1.30 7.53
CA ALA A 64 -12.79 0.82 8.40
C ALA A 64 -12.35 -0.43 9.18
N LEU A 65 -11.79 -1.40 8.46
CA LEU A 65 -11.27 -2.64 9.03
C LEU A 65 -10.22 -2.36 10.12
N PHE A 66 -9.19 -1.56 9.82
CA PHE A 66 -8.12 -1.33 10.77
C PHE A 66 -8.55 -0.49 11.97
N LEU A 67 -9.41 0.52 11.78
CA LEU A 67 -10.00 1.27 12.90
C LEU A 67 -10.79 0.36 13.84
N ASN A 68 -11.60 -0.54 13.29
CA ASN A 68 -12.40 -1.49 14.09
C ASN A 68 -11.53 -2.47 14.88
N LEU A 69 -10.33 -2.79 14.39
CA LEU A 69 -9.34 -3.64 15.07
C LEU A 69 -8.43 -2.85 16.02
N ASN A 70 -8.70 -1.55 16.26
CA ASN A 70 -7.85 -0.64 17.04
C ASN A 70 -6.41 -0.54 16.51
N ILE A 71 -6.23 -0.76 15.21
CA ILE A 71 -4.94 -0.60 14.53
C ILE A 71 -4.87 0.83 14.01
N LYS A 72 -3.90 1.59 14.53
CA LYS A 72 -3.65 2.97 14.09
C LYS A 72 -3.35 2.98 12.61
N CYS A 73 -3.95 3.94 11.91
CA CYS A 73 -3.75 4.12 10.50
C CYS A 73 -4.11 5.54 10.05
N SER A 74 -3.60 5.92 8.88
CA SER A 74 -3.90 7.19 8.24
C SER A 74 -4.20 6.96 6.76
N ALA A 75 -5.27 7.60 6.29
CA ALA A 75 -5.62 7.68 4.88
C ALA A 75 -5.40 9.12 4.40
N ARG A 76 -4.66 9.29 3.30
CA ARG A 76 -4.41 10.60 2.69
C ARG A 76 -4.82 10.60 1.23
N ARG A 77 -5.52 11.67 0.82
CA ARG A 77 -6.04 11.86 -0.54
C ARG A 77 -5.24 12.94 -1.26
N PHE A 78 -4.71 12.64 -2.44
CA PHE A 78 -3.92 13.58 -3.24
C PHE A 78 -4.68 13.98 -4.50
N ARG A 79 -4.59 15.25 -4.89
CA ARG A 79 -5.17 15.81 -6.13
C ARG A 79 -4.21 16.83 -6.71
N ASP A 80 -4.30 17.10 -8.00
CA ASP A 80 -3.47 18.12 -8.63
C ASP A 80 -3.74 19.48 -7.98
N THR A 81 -2.66 20.22 -7.72
CA THR A 81 -2.69 21.62 -7.31
C THR A 81 -2.03 22.47 -8.40
N VAL A 82 -2.12 23.79 -8.26
CA VAL A 82 -1.42 24.73 -9.16
C VAL A 82 0.10 24.50 -9.14
N GLU A 83 0.63 24.12 -7.98
CA GLU A 83 2.08 24.00 -7.73
C GLU A 83 2.61 22.58 -7.99
N PHE A 84 1.83 21.54 -7.68
CA PHE A 84 2.28 20.16 -7.71
C PHE A 84 1.23 19.21 -8.25
N SER A 85 1.65 18.29 -9.12
CA SER A 85 0.79 17.18 -9.53
C SER A 85 0.51 16.24 -8.35
N ALA A 86 -0.63 15.54 -8.37
CA ALA A 86 -0.98 14.52 -7.39
C ALA A 86 0.09 13.42 -7.32
N VAL A 87 0.73 13.12 -8.45
CA VAL A 87 1.83 12.15 -8.53
C VAL A 87 3.04 12.63 -7.74
N ASP A 88 3.45 13.88 -7.94
CA ASP A 88 4.61 14.44 -7.23
C ASP A 88 4.35 14.50 -5.73
N GLN A 89 3.13 14.86 -5.31
CA GLN A 89 2.73 14.85 -3.90
C GLN A 89 2.78 13.44 -3.29
N VAL A 90 2.21 12.43 -3.97
CA VAL A 90 2.27 11.02 -3.53
C VAL A 90 3.71 10.55 -3.36
N VAL A 91 4.57 10.86 -4.32
CA VAL A 91 5.97 10.43 -4.30
C VAL A 91 6.74 11.11 -3.18
N ASN A 92 6.54 12.42 -3.00
CA ASN A 92 7.15 13.16 -1.89
C ASN A 92 6.71 12.60 -0.54
N ASP A 93 5.43 12.24 -0.41
CA ASP A 93 4.87 11.69 0.82
C ASP A 93 5.38 10.27 1.13
N ILE A 94 5.52 9.41 0.12
CA ILE A 94 6.13 8.07 0.25
C ILE A 94 7.62 8.18 0.60
N ASP A 95 8.34 9.08 -0.07
CA ASP A 95 9.76 9.32 0.20
C ASP A 95 9.95 9.81 1.66
N ALA A 96 9.14 10.78 2.09
CA ALA A 96 9.14 11.24 3.47
C ALA A 96 8.76 10.14 4.47
N TYR A 97 7.85 9.23 4.13
CA TYR A 97 7.50 8.08 4.97
C TYR A 97 8.71 7.17 5.22
N PHE A 98 9.37 6.70 4.16
CA PHE A 98 10.51 5.79 4.30
C PHE A 98 11.78 6.47 4.84
N GLN A 99 11.94 7.78 4.66
CA GLN A 99 13.04 8.52 5.29
C GLN A 99 12.94 8.62 6.81
N ARG A 100 11.76 8.39 7.42
CA ARG A 100 11.62 8.41 8.89
C ARG A 100 12.51 7.40 9.58
N SER A 101 12.70 6.22 8.97
CA SER A 101 13.61 5.19 9.49
C SER A 101 15.09 5.45 9.21
N CYS A 102 15.41 6.49 8.44
CA CYS A 102 16.79 6.83 8.09
C CYS A 102 17.36 7.98 8.95
N ARG A 103 16.55 8.57 9.84
CA ARG A 103 17.00 9.69 10.70
C ARG A 103 18.14 9.22 11.63
N GLY A 104 19.27 9.91 11.59
CA GLY A 104 20.46 9.57 12.37
C GLY A 104 21.37 8.49 11.75
N MET A 105 21.09 8.04 10.52
CA MET A 105 21.93 7.10 9.77
C MET A 105 22.74 7.78 8.64
N GLU A 106 22.99 9.09 8.76
CA GLU A 106 23.62 9.91 7.71
C GLU A 106 25.04 9.45 7.36
N ASP A 107 25.75 8.83 8.32
CA ASP A 107 27.11 8.28 8.16
C ASP A 107 27.17 6.84 7.62
N SER A 108 26.02 6.20 7.35
CA SER A 108 26.03 4.81 6.88
C SER A 108 26.31 4.75 5.37
N SER A 109 27.46 4.18 5.01
CA SER A 109 27.89 3.93 3.62
C SER A 109 27.01 2.91 2.86
N SER A 110 26.04 2.30 3.54
CA SER A 110 25.13 1.32 2.93
C SER A 110 24.16 1.98 1.93
N LYS A 111 24.23 1.52 0.68
CA LYS A 111 23.30 1.91 -0.40
C LYS A 111 21.88 1.37 -0.19
N VAL A 112 21.73 0.31 0.59
CA VAL A 112 20.43 -0.33 0.89
C VAL A 112 20.09 -0.13 2.35
N ARG A 113 18.90 0.39 2.62
CA ARG A 113 18.40 0.66 3.97
C ARG A 113 17.10 -0.11 4.20
N SER A 114 17.20 -1.18 4.96
CA SER A 114 16.04 -1.94 5.41
C SER A 114 15.37 -1.21 6.57
N THR A 115 14.04 -1.33 6.66
CA THR A 115 13.24 -0.65 7.66
C THR A 115 12.14 -1.56 8.19
N MET A 116 11.73 -1.30 9.43
CA MET A 116 10.57 -1.92 10.07
C MET A 116 9.30 -1.08 9.87
N LEU A 117 9.27 -0.15 8.91
CA LEU A 117 8.06 0.56 8.53
C LEU A 117 7.10 -0.37 7.77
N ALA A 118 5.80 -0.16 7.95
CA ALA A 118 4.78 -0.93 7.27
C ALA A 118 4.77 -0.66 5.75
N PRO A 119 4.41 -1.66 4.91
CA PRO A 119 4.07 -1.41 3.52
C PRO A 119 2.89 -0.44 3.40
N ILE A 120 2.87 0.36 2.34
CA ILE A 120 1.82 1.35 2.09
C ILE A 120 0.79 0.76 1.12
N TYR A 121 -0.48 0.79 1.48
CA TYR A 121 -1.56 0.49 0.55
C TYR A 121 -1.81 1.72 -0.33
N PHE A 122 -1.63 1.55 -1.63
CA PHE A 122 -1.73 2.63 -2.61
C PHE A 122 -2.90 2.38 -3.57
N GLN A 123 -3.92 3.23 -3.48
CA GLN A 123 -5.08 3.18 -4.35
C GLN A 123 -4.96 4.21 -5.47
N ARG A 124 -5.21 3.74 -6.69
CA ARG A 124 -5.44 4.56 -7.89
C ARG A 124 -6.77 4.14 -8.54
N PRO A 125 -7.27 4.82 -9.57
CA PRO A 125 -8.50 4.41 -10.26
C PRO A 125 -8.39 2.96 -10.76
N GLY A 126 -9.40 2.17 -10.41
CA GLY A 126 -9.55 0.80 -10.87
C GLY A 126 -8.52 -0.20 -10.34
N HIS A 127 -7.56 0.20 -9.52
CA HIS A 127 -6.51 -0.72 -9.06
C HIS A 127 -5.84 -0.31 -7.74
N SER A 128 -5.40 -1.30 -6.98
CA SER A 128 -4.60 -1.10 -5.76
C SER A 128 -3.25 -1.80 -5.86
N LEU A 129 -2.25 -1.22 -5.20
CA LEU A 129 -0.88 -1.70 -5.14
C LEU A 129 -0.40 -1.67 -3.69
N THR A 130 0.63 -2.45 -3.38
CA THR A 130 1.34 -2.36 -2.10
C THR A 130 2.75 -1.84 -2.35
N VAL A 131 3.05 -0.64 -1.85
CA VAL A 131 4.40 -0.05 -1.93
C VAL A 131 5.23 -0.56 -0.76
N VAL A 132 6.39 -1.13 -1.05
CA VAL A 132 7.31 -1.72 -0.06
C VAL A 132 8.64 -0.99 0.06
N GLY A 133 8.86 0.03 -0.78
CA GLY A 133 10.05 0.85 -0.70
C GLY A 133 10.15 1.85 -1.85
N LEU A 134 11.27 2.58 -1.85
CA LEU A 134 11.61 3.57 -2.86
C LEU A 134 13.10 3.48 -3.16
N GLU A 135 13.43 3.50 -4.45
CA GLU A 135 14.80 3.57 -4.96
C GLU A 135 15.09 5.00 -5.45
N LYS A 136 16.27 5.53 -5.12
CA LYS A 136 16.77 6.80 -5.65
C LYS A 136 18.02 6.53 -6.48
N THR A 137 18.02 7.01 -7.72
CA THR A 137 19.20 6.94 -8.58
C THR A 137 20.20 8.02 -8.19
N VAL A 138 21.43 7.91 -8.69
CA VAL A 138 22.47 8.96 -8.54
C VAL A 138 22.07 10.28 -9.19
N HIS A 139 21.12 10.26 -10.13
CA HIS A 139 20.53 11.44 -10.77
C HIS A 139 19.29 11.97 -10.00
N ASN A 140 19.05 11.48 -8.78
CA ASN A 140 17.91 11.84 -7.94
C ASN A 140 16.53 11.48 -8.53
N GLU A 141 16.50 10.59 -9.53
CA GLU A 141 15.26 9.99 -10.00
C GLU A 141 14.76 8.98 -8.97
N ARG A 142 13.44 8.87 -8.82
CA ARG A 142 12.84 8.00 -7.82
C ARG A 142 12.03 6.90 -8.49
N GLN A 143 12.04 5.71 -7.94
CA GLN A 143 11.21 4.60 -8.40
C GLN A 143 10.55 3.92 -7.22
N LEU A 144 9.25 3.64 -7.35
CA LEU A 144 8.52 2.93 -6.31
C LEU A 144 8.78 1.43 -6.47
N LEU A 145 9.06 0.76 -5.35
CA LEU A 145 9.09 -0.69 -5.27
C LEU A 145 7.70 -1.17 -4.83
N VAL A 146 7.03 -1.94 -5.68
CA VAL A 146 5.63 -2.32 -5.48
C VAL A 146 5.39 -3.81 -5.69
N PHE A 147 4.43 -4.33 -4.93
CA PHE A 147 3.74 -5.57 -5.24
C PHE A 147 2.38 -5.25 -5.86
N ASN A 148 2.09 -5.90 -6.99
CA ASN A 148 0.85 -5.79 -7.72
C ASN A 148 0.06 -7.10 -7.59
N PRO A 149 -1.11 -7.12 -6.94
CA PRO A 149 -1.91 -8.34 -6.78
C PRO A 149 -2.41 -8.92 -8.11
N GLY A 150 -2.44 -8.13 -9.18
CA GLY A 150 -2.75 -8.62 -10.54
C GLY A 150 -1.62 -9.43 -11.19
N HIS A 151 -0.46 -9.54 -10.56
CA HIS A 151 0.66 -10.33 -11.03
C HIS A 151 0.74 -11.67 -10.30
N SER A 152 0.88 -12.77 -11.06
CA SER A 152 1.39 -14.02 -10.51
C SER A 152 2.90 -13.89 -10.31
N TYR A 153 3.32 -14.08 -9.05
CA TYR A 153 4.71 -14.21 -8.65
C TYR A 153 5.00 -15.71 -8.48
N LYS A 154 6.06 -16.21 -9.11
CA LYS A 154 6.50 -17.60 -8.88
C LYS A 154 7.08 -17.69 -7.47
N ASP A 155 6.88 -18.85 -6.85
CA ASP A 155 7.30 -19.11 -5.49
C ASP A 155 8.80 -18.82 -5.32
N ALA A 156 9.13 -18.06 -4.27
CA ALA A 156 10.48 -17.57 -3.99
C ALA A 156 11.33 -18.59 -3.19
N THR A 157 10.85 -19.84 -3.09
CA THR A 157 11.44 -20.94 -2.31
C THR A 157 12.77 -21.46 -2.88
N HIS A 158 13.22 -20.98 -4.05
CA HIS A 158 14.55 -21.26 -4.56
C HIS A 158 15.51 -20.10 -4.28
N PRO A 159 16.71 -20.34 -3.71
CA PRO A 159 17.71 -19.31 -3.49
C PRO A 159 17.95 -18.55 -4.80
N SER A 160 17.63 -17.26 -4.74
CA SER A 160 17.25 -16.44 -5.88
C SER A 160 18.39 -16.28 -6.88
N ARG A 161 18.20 -16.80 -8.11
CA ARG A 161 18.87 -16.20 -9.28
C ARG A 161 18.47 -14.71 -9.33
N PRO A 162 19.37 -13.81 -9.76
CA PRO A 162 19.02 -12.42 -9.97
C PRO A 162 17.73 -12.33 -10.80
N LEU A 163 16.77 -11.50 -10.36
CA LEU A 163 15.57 -11.23 -11.14
C LEU A 163 16.00 -10.77 -12.54
N SER A 164 15.41 -11.34 -13.58
CA SER A 164 15.60 -10.83 -14.94
C SER A 164 15.18 -9.36 -15.01
N GLU A 165 15.74 -8.57 -15.92
CA GLU A 165 15.36 -7.16 -16.11
C GLU A 165 13.86 -7.01 -16.33
N LYS A 166 13.24 -7.95 -17.06
CA LYS A 166 11.78 -8.02 -17.23
C LYS A 166 11.03 -8.15 -15.91
N ASN A 167 11.55 -8.94 -14.96
CA ASN A 167 10.94 -9.09 -13.64
C ASN A 167 11.22 -7.89 -12.72
N LYS A 168 12.39 -7.24 -12.83
CA LYS A 168 12.68 -5.98 -12.14
C LYS A 168 11.70 -4.88 -12.55
N GLN A 169 11.37 -4.80 -13.84
CA GLN A 169 10.37 -3.84 -14.35
C GLN A 169 8.95 -4.12 -13.83
N ARG A 170 8.62 -5.34 -13.42
CA ARG A 170 7.28 -5.69 -12.88
C ARG A 170 7.06 -5.24 -11.43
N VAL A 171 8.14 -4.98 -10.70
CA VAL A 171 8.13 -4.54 -9.29
C VAL A 171 8.56 -3.08 -9.14
N ARG A 172 9.06 -2.45 -10.21
CA ARG A 172 9.42 -1.04 -10.25
C ARG A 172 8.38 -0.27 -11.03
N ILE A 173 7.91 0.84 -10.47
CA ILE A 173 7.15 1.83 -11.22
C ILE A 173 7.97 3.12 -11.25
N ALA A 174 8.45 3.47 -12.45
CA ALA A 174 9.09 4.76 -12.67
C ALA A 174 8.05 5.88 -12.71
N LEU A 175 8.39 7.04 -12.15
CA LEU A 175 7.47 8.18 -12.05
C LEU A 175 6.92 8.68 -13.39
N PRO A 176 7.68 8.71 -14.49
CA PRO A 176 7.12 9.13 -15.78
C PRO A 176 5.98 8.23 -16.25
N HIS A 177 5.98 6.93 -15.88
CA HIS A 177 4.90 5.99 -16.20
C HIS A 177 3.67 6.17 -15.31
N LEU A 178 3.82 6.70 -14.09
CA LEU A 178 2.69 7.15 -13.28
C LEU A 178 2.00 8.36 -13.91
N LYS A 179 2.75 9.22 -14.63
CA LYS A 179 2.24 10.43 -15.31
C LYS A 179 1.65 10.16 -16.70
N HIS A 180 2.30 9.36 -17.55
CA HIS A 180 1.94 9.22 -18.98
C HIS A 180 1.16 7.93 -19.33
N GLY A 181 1.14 6.92 -18.45
CA GLY A 181 0.51 5.63 -18.74
C GLY A 181 -1.01 5.59 -18.58
N GLY A 182 -1.67 6.73 -18.40
CA GLY A 182 -3.09 6.79 -18.01
C GLY A 182 -3.40 6.18 -16.63
N LEU A 183 -2.36 5.80 -15.87
CA LEU A 183 -2.50 5.11 -14.58
C LEU A 183 -2.96 6.07 -13.46
N ILE A 184 -2.77 7.37 -13.66
CA ILE A 184 -3.21 8.46 -12.76
C ILE A 184 -3.68 9.61 -13.66
N HIS A 185 -4.98 9.71 -13.91
CA HIS A 185 -5.59 10.83 -14.64
C HIS A 185 -6.60 11.52 -13.72
N ALA A 186 -6.38 12.79 -13.36
CA ALA A 186 -7.31 13.72 -12.68
C ALA A 186 -8.10 13.17 -11.47
N SER A 187 -7.69 12.04 -10.93
CA SER A 187 -8.41 11.23 -9.97
C SER A 187 -7.61 11.15 -8.70
N ALA A 188 -8.29 11.26 -7.58
CA ALA A 188 -7.56 11.30 -6.34
C ALA A 188 -6.88 9.97 -6.01
N ASN A 189 -5.59 10.05 -5.69
CA ASN A 189 -4.85 8.90 -5.19
C ASN A 189 -5.00 8.83 -3.68
N PHE A 190 -4.96 7.62 -3.13
CA PHE A 190 -4.98 7.44 -1.69
C PHE A 190 -3.78 6.62 -1.22
N LEU A 191 -3.11 7.14 -0.21
CA LEU A 191 -2.12 6.41 0.55
C LEU A 191 -2.72 6.03 1.89
N PHE A 192 -2.60 4.75 2.23
CA PHE A 192 -2.98 4.21 3.52
C PHE A 192 -1.76 3.61 4.21
N THR A 193 -1.43 4.17 5.37
CA THR A 193 -0.26 3.79 6.18
C THR A 193 -0.73 3.36 7.56
N LEU A 194 -0.10 2.32 8.10
CA LEU A 194 -0.24 1.85 9.48
C LEU A 194 0.77 2.58 10.39
#